data_AF-A0A6P1CES0-F1
#
_entry.id   AF-A0A6P1CES0-F1
#
_cell.length_a   1.000
_cell.length_b   1.000
_cell.length_c   1.000
_cell.angle_alpha   90.00
_cell.angle_beta   90.00
_cell.angle_gamma   90.00
#
_symmetry.space_group_name_H-M   'P 1'
#
loop_
_entity.id
_entity.type
_entity.pdbx_description
1 polymer ?
#
loop_
_entity_poly.entity_id
_entity_poly.type
_entity_poly.pdbx_seq_one_letter_code
_entity_poly.pdbx_strand_id
1 'polypeptide(L)'
;MPIPSREPRSRDDERPASSSHAHGPAPRPNSAIGDESVPPSSLEPTRLPGASSSDRAPGRRVELAVGLGLRPGTSAERIVAAVRTALGEQPIACLATVDRRAAEPGLRAAAAQFGVPISSFTAAELAAVPVPNPSGHAMSALGVPGVAEAAALLAGTGALVFSRRVIDGVVIAAAAHR
;
A
#
# COMPACT_ATOMS: atom_id res chain seq x y z
N MET A 1 5.35 56.32 -36.72
CA MET A 1 4.58 56.37 -37.99
C MET A 1 4.04 54.97 -38.28
N PRO A 2 2.83 54.82 -38.87
CA PRO A 2 1.66 54.46 -38.08
C PRO A 2 0.90 53.18 -38.51
N ILE A 3 0.00 52.79 -37.59
CA ILE A 3 -1.30 52.08 -37.68
C ILE A 3 -1.46 50.59 -38.09
N PRO A 4 -2.43 49.90 -37.45
CA PRO A 4 -2.55 48.44 -37.35
C PRO A 4 -3.61 47.86 -38.31
N SER A 5 -3.75 46.54 -38.35
CA SER A 5 -4.85 45.81 -39.00
C SER A 5 -4.88 44.39 -38.44
N ARG A 6 -5.99 43.72 -38.13
CA ARG A 6 -7.43 44.02 -38.03
C ARG A 6 -8.01 42.74 -37.39
N GLU A 7 -8.71 42.84 -36.27
CA GLU A 7 -9.74 41.85 -35.84
C GLU A 7 -10.99 42.03 -36.72
N PRO A 8 -12.15 41.35 -36.53
CA PRO A 8 -12.48 40.05 -35.91
C PRO A 8 -13.48 39.23 -36.80
N ARG A 9 -13.84 37.98 -36.43
CA ARG A 9 -15.15 37.30 -36.70
C ARG A 9 -15.32 36.19 -35.63
N SER A 10 -16.22 36.19 -34.63
CA SER A 10 -17.70 36.27 -34.60
C SER A 10 -18.31 35.14 -35.46
N ARG A 11 -19.13 34.17 -35.03
CA ARG A 11 -20.34 34.14 -34.18
C ARG A 11 -20.77 32.65 -34.09
N ASP A 12 -21.18 32.14 -32.93
CA ASP A 12 -22.58 31.78 -32.54
C ASP A 12 -22.99 30.34 -32.88
N ASP A 13 -24.00 29.88 -32.12
CA ASP A 13 -24.78 28.63 -32.23
C ASP A 13 -24.10 27.35 -31.70
N GLU A 14 -24.65 26.53 -30.82
CA GLU A 14 -26.03 26.34 -30.37
C GLU A 14 -26.03 25.55 -29.03
N ARG A 15 -26.86 25.98 -28.09
CA ARG A 15 -27.51 25.13 -27.05
C ARG A 15 -29.01 25.21 -27.37
N PRO A 16 -29.93 24.50 -26.70
CA PRO A 16 -29.88 23.24 -25.94
C PRO A 16 -31.08 22.33 -26.28
N ALA A 17 -31.14 21.11 -25.73
CA ALA A 17 -32.37 20.34 -25.43
C ALA A 17 -31.95 18.90 -25.06
N SER A 18 -32.56 18.14 -24.16
CA SER A 18 -33.73 18.32 -23.30
C SER A 18 -33.91 16.98 -22.55
N SER A 19 -34.43 17.03 -21.32
CA SER A 19 -35.46 16.13 -20.75
C SER A 19 -35.27 14.60 -20.82
N SER A 20 -35.59 13.76 -19.84
CA SER A 20 -36.35 13.86 -18.59
C SER A 20 -36.57 12.41 -18.10
N HIS A 21 -37.01 12.27 -16.85
CA HIS A 21 -37.70 11.13 -16.22
C HIS A 21 -36.80 10.10 -15.52
N ALA A 22 -37.08 9.63 -14.30
CA ALA A 22 -38.05 10.00 -13.26
C ALA A 22 -37.60 9.26 -11.98
N HIS A 23 -37.41 9.91 -10.84
CA HIS A 23 -38.34 9.94 -9.69
C HIS A 23 -39.10 8.61 -9.42
N GLY A 24 -38.60 7.81 -8.48
CA GLY A 24 -39.44 6.94 -7.65
C GLY A 24 -40.37 7.78 -6.75
N PRO A 25 -41.47 7.23 -6.19
CA PRO A 25 -41.44 6.27 -5.07
C PRO A 25 -42.58 5.22 -5.23
N ALA A 26 -42.97 4.30 -4.35
CA ALA A 26 -42.89 4.09 -2.89
C ALA A 26 -43.20 2.59 -2.60
N PRO A 27 -42.91 2.05 -1.40
CA PRO A 27 -43.17 0.66 -1.03
C PRO A 27 -44.63 0.44 -0.57
N ARG A 28 -45.09 -0.82 -0.61
CA ARG A 28 -46.38 -1.26 -0.06
C ARG A 28 -46.28 -2.66 0.60
N PRO A 29 -47.23 -3.02 1.49
CA PRO A 29 -46.92 -3.62 2.78
C PRO A 29 -47.19 -5.13 2.94
N ASN A 30 -46.68 -5.57 4.09
CA ASN A 30 -46.67 -6.85 4.82
C ASN A 30 -48.00 -7.63 4.95
N SER A 31 -47.93 -8.97 5.03
CA SER A 31 -48.47 -9.80 6.15
C SER A 31 -48.66 -11.29 5.79
N ALA A 32 -48.08 -12.17 6.63
CA ALA A 32 -48.58 -13.48 7.10
C ALA A 32 -47.46 -14.08 7.97
N ILE A 33 -47.46 -13.97 9.30
CA ILE A 33 -48.18 -14.75 10.34
C ILE A 33 -48.18 -16.27 10.10
N GLY A 34 -47.58 -16.97 11.06
CA GLY A 34 -47.50 -18.42 11.27
C GLY A 34 -46.29 -18.65 12.18
N ASP A 35 -46.38 -18.42 13.48
CA ASP A 35 -46.83 -19.40 14.49
C ASP A 35 -46.20 -20.78 14.28
N GLU A 36 -45.08 -21.05 14.96
CA GLU A 36 -44.84 -22.37 15.53
C GLU A 36 -43.70 -22.34 16.58
N SER A 37 -44.12 -22.55 17.83
CA SER A 37 -43.53 -23.48 18.79
C SER A 37 -42.03 -23.41 19.11
N VAL A 38 -41.73 -22.78 20.23
CA VAL A 38 -40.54 -23.04 21.05
C VAL A 38 -40.80 -24.24 21.96
N PRO A 39 -39.91 -25.25 22.01
CA PRO A 39 -39.70 -26.03 23.23
C PRO A 39 -38.33 -25.70 23.88
N PRO A 40 -38.22 -25.81 25.22
CA PRO A 40 -37.06 -25.30 25.95
C PRO A 40 -35.99 -26.38 26.21
N SER A 41 -34.78 -25.88 26.50
CA SER A 41 -33.73 -26.51 27.30
C SER A 41 -32.76 -27.46 26.57
N SER A 42 -31.53 -26.98 26.33
CA SER A 42 -30.34 -27.52 27.00
C SER A 42 -29.08 -26.71 26.66
N LEU A 43 -28.42 -26.28 27.73
CA LEU A 43 -27.03 -25.85 27.89
C LEU A 43 -26.06 -26.16 26.73
N GLU A 44 -25.53 -25.12 26.08
CA GLU A 44 -24.09 -25.01 25.80
C GLU A 44 -23.70 -23.51 25.70
N PRO A 45 -22.65 -23.04 26.40
CA PRO A 45 -22.09 -21.73 26.11
C PRO A 45 -21.47 -21.78 24.71
N THR A 46 -22.08 -21.09 23.75
CA THR A 46 -21.49 -20.84 22.44
C THR A 46 -20.19 -20.07 22.64
N ARG A 47 -19.09 -20.81 22.77
CA ARG A 47 -17.76 -20.27 22.50
C ARG A 47 -17.79 -19.81 21.05
N LEU A 48 -17.74 -18.50 20.86
CA LEU A 48 -17.31 -17.92 19.59
C LEU A 48 -16.03 -18.65 19.18
N PRO A 49 -15.95 -19.25 17.98
CA PRO A 49 -14.68 -19.72 17.47
C PRO A 49 -13.77 -18.50 17.41
N GLY A 50 -12.70 -18.55 18.22
CA GLY A 50 -11.63 -17.58 18.18
C GLY A 50 -11.23 -17.35 16.72
N ALA A 51 -11.07 -16.08 16.37
CA ALA A 51 -10.34 -15.71 15.16
C ALA A 51 -9.11 -16.61 15.09
N SER A 52 -9.01 -17.40 14.03
CA SER A 52 -7.92 -18.33 13.79
C SER A 52 -6.61 -17.59 14.01
N SER A 53 -6.06 -17.73 15.21
CA SER A 53 -4.64 -17.62 15.46
C SER A 53 -4.08 -18.79 14.68
N SER A 54 -3.82 -18.54 13.40
CA SER A 54 -3.15 -19.50 12.55
C SER A 54 -1.90 -19.86 13.31
N ASP A 55 -1.92 -21.09 13.82
CA ASP A 55 -0.90 -21.74 14.60
C ASP A 55 0.42 -21.54 13.86
N ARG A 56 1.15 -20.50 14.27
CA ARG A 56 2.47 -20.22 13.73
C ARG A 56 3.38 -21.16 14.48
N ALA A 57 3.48 -22.39 13.97
CA ALA A 57 4.69 -23.18 14.11
C ALA A 57 5.87 -22.20 14.01
N PRO A 58 6.84 -22.21 14.95
CA PRO A 58 7.88 -21.19 14.98
C PRO A 58 8.56 -21.21 13.61
N GLY A 59 8.17 -20.25 12.78
CA GLY A 59 8.56 -20.22 11.38
C GLY A 59 10.07 -20.20 11.39
N ARG A 60 10.70 -20.99 10.51
CA ARG A 60 12.14 -20.87 10.24
C ARG A 60 12.44 -19.37 10.24
N ARG A 61 13.33 -18.91 11.12
CA ARG A 61 13.74 -17.51 11.14
C ARG A 61 14.45 -17.26 9.81
N VAL A 62 13.70 -16.76 8.84
CA VAL A 62 14.20 -16.32 7.55
C VAL A 62 14.49 -14.84 7.71
N GLU A 63 15.71 -14.43 7.40
CA GLU A 63 16.04 -13.02 7.40
C GLU A 63 15.23 -12.29 6.33
N LEU A 64 14.91 -11.03 6.55
CA LEU A 64 14.07 -10.25 5.64
C LEU A 64 14.90 -9.20 4.92
N ALA A 65 14.75 -9.15 3.60
CA ALA A 65 15.13 -7.98 2.81
C ALA A 65 13.96 -7.00 2.82
N VAL A 66 14.13 -5.85 3.48
CA VAL A 66 13.04 -4.91 3.75
C VAL A 66 13.11 -3.73 2.79
N GLY A 67 12.19 -3.67 1.84
CA GLY A 67 12.07 -2.57 0.90
C GLY A 67 11.29 -1.39 1.46
N LEU A 68 11.83 -0.18 1.28
CA LEU A 68 11.32 1.06 1.87
C LEU A 68 11.05 2.14 0.82
N GLY A 69 9.85 2.74 0.89
CA GLY A 69 9.51 3.98 0.24
C GLY A 69 9.43 5.13 1.25
N LEU A 70 10.29 6.13 1.09
CA LEU A 70 10.46 7.24 2.04
C LEU A 70 10.24 8.60 1.37
N ARG A 71 9.67 9.53 2.13
CA ARG A 71 9.71 10.97 1.83
C ARG A 71 11.09 11.54 2.25
N PRO A 72 11.56 12.63 1.62
CA PRO A 72 12.75 13.33 2.11
C PRO A 72 12.60 13.71 3.59
N GLY A 73 13.67 13.56 4.36
CA GLY A 73 13.68 13.97 5.78
C GLY A 73 12.89 13.09 6.75
N THR A 74 12.43 11.90 6.34
CA THR A 74 11.89 10.91 7.29
C THR A 74 12.96 10.55 8.34
N SER A 75 12.64 10.70 9.62
CA SER A 75 13.60 10.41 10.70
C SER A 75 13.85 8.91 10.90
N ALA A 76 14.98 8.57 11.52
CA ALA A 76 15.35 7.19 11.79
C ALA A 76 14.35 6.50 12.74
N GLU A 77 13.90 7.23 13.77
CA GLU A 77 12.95 6.73 14.77
C GLU A 77 11.64 6.32 14.10
N ARG A 78 11.15 7.15 13.17
CA ARG A 78 9.95 6.84 12.39
C ARG A 78 10.15 5.59 11.53
N ILE A 79 11.28 5.47 10.84
CA ILE A 79 11.57 4.30 10.00
C ILE A 79 11.63 3.03 10.86
N VAL A 80 12.36 3.07 11.96
CA VAL A 80 12.52 1.93 12.88
C VAL A 80 11.17 1.53 13.48
N ALA A 81 10.39 2.49 13.97
CA ALA A 81 9.06 2.23 14.53
C ALA A 81 8.10 1.62 13.49
N ALA A 82 8.10 2.14 12.26
CA ALA A 82 7.26 1.62 11.19
C ALA A 82 7.67 0.19 10.80
N VAL A 83 8.97 -0.09 10.69
CA VAL A 83 9.49 -1.44 10.38
C VAL A 83 9.16 -2.43 11.49
N ARG A 84 9.34 -2.07 12.77
CA ARG A 84 8.96 -2.94 13.90
C ARG A 84 7.45 -3.16 13.99
N THR A 85 6.65 -2.14 13.70
CA THR A 85 5.18 -2.28 13.62
C THR A 85 4.77 -3.21 12.48
N ALA A 86 5.47 -3.14 11.35
CA ALA A 86 5.21 -3.98 10.19
C ALA A 86 5.58 -5.45 10.43
N LEU A 87 6.79 -5.70 10.92
CA LEU A 87 7.46 -7.00 10.85
C LEU A 87 7.73 -7.63 12.23
N GLY A 88 7.48 -6.91 13.32
CA GLY A 88 7.84 -7.33 14.68
C GLY A 88 9.35 -7.45 14.84
N GLU A 89 9.78 -8.48 15.57
CA GLU A 89 11.19 -8.79 15.86
C GLU A 89 11.79 -9.80 14.86
N GLN A 90 11.27 -9.82 13.62
CA GLN A 90 11.83 -10.63 12.55
C GLN A 90 13.26 -10.16 12.22
N PRO A 91 14.22 -11.08 11.99
CA PRO A 91 15.57 -10.70 11.61
C PRO A 91 15.56 -10.01 10.25
N ILE A 92 16.32 -8.92 10.14
CA ILE A 92 16.44 -8.11 8.92
C ILE A 92 17.87 -8.30 8.40
N ALA A 93 18.00 -8.63 7.12
CA ALA A 93 19.30 -8.75 6.47
C ALA A 93 19.77 -7.41 5.90
N CYS A 94 18.85 -6.62 5.36
CA CYS A 94 19.15 -5.32 4.78
C CYS A 94 17.90 -4.43 4.68
N LEU A 95 18.13 -3.12 4.59
CA LEU A 95 17.11 -2.16 4.14
C LEU A 95 17.35 -1.85 2.67
N ALA A 96 16.31 -1.93 1.84
CA ALA A 96 16.39 -1.75 0.40
C ALA A 96 15.59 -0.53 -0.06
N THR A 97 16.11 0.28 -0.97
CA THR A 97 15.38 1.45 -1.50
C THR A 97 15.86 1.87 -2.89
N VAL A 98 15.34 2.98 -3.40
CA VAL A 98 15.82 3.64 -4.62
C VAL A 98 17.09 4.45 -4.34
N ASP A 99 18.07 4.40 -5.24
CA ASP A 99 19.38 5.06 -5.17
C ASP A 99 19.37 6.50 -4.63
N ARG A 100 18.47 7.36 -5.13
CA ARG A 100 18.32 8.75 -4.69
C ARG A 100 17.95 8.92 -3.21
N ARG A 101 17.54 7.84 -2.54
CA ARG A 101 17.21 7.80 -1.10
C ARG A 101 18.27 7.10 -0.25
N ALA A 102 19.25 6.44 -0.85
CA ALA A 102 20.27 5.67 -0.12
C ALA A 102 21.10 6.53 0.85
N ALA A 103 21.33 7.80 0.50
CA ALA A 103 22.11 8.73 1.30
C ALA A 103 21.28 9.53 2.33
N GLU A 104 19.96 9.32 2.43
CA GLU A 104 19.11 10.05 3.37
C GLU A 104 19.57 9.79 4.82
N PRO A 105 19.81 10.83 5.64
CA PRO A 105 20.34 10.67 7.00
C PRO A 105 19.50 9.74 7.86
N GLY A 106 18.16 9.87 7.77
CA GLY A 106 17.24 9.02 8.54
C GLY A 106 17.32 7.55 8.16
N LEU A 107 17.49 7.22 6.87
CA LEU A 107 17.65 5.83 6.43
C LEU A 107 18.99 5.26 6.91
N ARG A 108 20.09 6.02 6.78
CA ARG A 108 21.42 5.59 7.26
C ARG A 108 21.45 5.35 8.76
N ALA A 109 20.83 6.24 9.53
CA ALA A 109 20.72 6.07 10.97
C ALA A 109 19.80 4.90 11.35
N ALA A 110 18.69 4.67 10.64
CA ALA A 110 17.84 3.49 10.86
C ALA A 110 18.59 2.18 10.56
N ALA A 111 19.32 2.13 9.45
CA ALA A 111 20.14 0.98 9.08
C ALA A 111 21.21 0.68 10.15
N ALA A 112 21.87 1.72 10.67
CA ALA A 112 22.81 1.59 11.78
C ALA A 112 22.16 1.06 13.06
N GLN A 113 20.94 1.51 13.39
CA GLN A 113 20.19 1.02 14.56
C GLN A 113 19.77 -0.45 14.41
N PHE A 114 19.43 -0.89 13.21
CA PHE A 114 19.18 -2.30 12.91
C PHE A 114 20.47 -3.14 12.80
N GLY A 115 21.63 -2.49 12.61
CA GLY A 115 22.91 -3.17 12.38
C GLY A 115 23.02 -3.81 10.99
N VAL A 116 22.31 -3.29 9.99
CA VAL A 116 22.19 -3.90 8.66
C VAL A 116 22.66 -2.96 7.55
N PRO A 117 23.14 -3.48 6.41
CA PRO A 117 23.47 -2.65 5.25
C PRO A 117 22.24 -2.05 4.57
N ILE A 118 22.49 -1.04 3.73
CA ILE A 118 21.51 -0.49 2.79
C ILE A 118 21.83 -1.02 1.39
N SER A 119 20.83 -1.63 0.75
CA SER A 119 20.84 -1.97 -0.66
C SER A 119 20.08 -0.90 -1.44
N SER A 120 20.66 -0.38 -2.51
CA SER A 120 20.02 0.67 -3.30
C SER A 120 20.02 0.33 -4.77
N PHE A 121 18.91 0.59 -5.44
CA PHE A 121 18.71 0.26 -6.84
C PHE A 121 18.30 1.50 -7.64
N THR A 122 18.75 1.58 -8.87
CA THR A 122 18.36 2.61 -9.81
C THR A 122 16.87 2.51 -10.14
N ALA A 123 16.28 3.62 -10.60
CA ALA A 123 14.90 3.61 -11.09
C ALA A 123 14.70 2.59 -12.24
N ALA A 124 15.70 2.41 -13.10
CA ALA A 124 15.65 1.46 -14.21
C ALA A 124 15.59 0.00 -13.72
N GLU A 125 16.42 -0.37 -12.74
CA GLU A 125 16.38 -1.70 -12.11
C GLU A 125 15.03 -1.95 -11.45
N LEU A 126 14.51 -0.98 -10.71
CA LEU A 126 13.21 -1.09 -10.05
C LEU A 126 12.04 -1.16 -11.04
N ALA A 127 12.13 -0.48 -12.19
CA ALA A 127 11.11 -0.51 -13.23
C ALA A 127 10.98 -1.87 -13.91
N ALA A 128 12.07 -2.64 -13.96
CA ALA A 128 12.12 -3.97 -14.57
C ALA A 128 11.49 -5.06 -13.68
N VAL A 129 11.14 -4.75 -12.43
CA VAL A 129 10.59 -5.73 -11.48
C VAL A 129 9.07 -5.69 -11.50
N PRO A 130 8.40 -6.79 -11.87
CA PRO A 130 6.96 -6.92 -11.68
C PRO A 130 6.64 -6.93 -10.18
N VAL A 131 5.71 -6.07 -9.77
CA VAL A 131 5.28 -5.97 -8.37
C VAL A 131 3.78 -6.23 -8.26
N PRO A 132 3.31 -6.87 -7.17
CA PRO A 132 1.90 -7.18 -7.01
C PRO A 132 1.03 -5.94 -6.75
N ASN A 133 1.59 -4.86 -6.17
CA ASN A 133 0.84 -3.66 -5.81
C ASN A 133 1.46 -2.38 -6.40
N PRO A 134 1.24 -2.11 -7.71
CA PRO A 134 1.79 -0.92 -8.36
C PRO A 134 1.30 0.39 -7.72
N SER A 135 2.06 1.46 -7.92
CA SER A 135 1.92 2.76 -7.27
C SER A 135 1.81 3.86 -8.31
N GLY A 136 0.65 4.50 -8.44
CA GLY A 136 0.51 5.71 -9.28
C GLY A 136 1.51 6.81 -8.91
N HIS A 137 1.74 7.04 -7.60
CA HIS A 137 2.74 7.99 -7.12
C HIS A 137 4.18 7.65 -7.50
N ALA A 138 4.60 6.37 -7.40
CA ALA A 138 5.96 5.98 -7.77
C ALA A 138 6.14 6.02 -9.30
N MET A 139 5.11 5.61 -10.05
CA MET A 139 5.11 5.76 -11.50
C MET A 139 5.27 7.22 -11.92
N SER A 140 4.50 8.13 -11.32
CA SER A 140 4.56 9.55 -11.66
C SER A 140 5.87 10.22 -11.24
N ALA A 141 6.43 9.84 -10.08
CA ALA A 141 7.61 10.50 -9.51
C ALA A 141 8.96 9.90 -9.94
N LEU A 142 8.96 8.66 -10.45
CA LEU A 142 10.16 7.87 -10.72
C LEU A 142 10.07 6.98 -11.96
N GLY A 143 8.90 6.81 -12.57
CA GLY A 143 8.72 5.85 -13.67
C GLY A 143 8.80 4.39 -13.23
N VAL A 144 8.58 4.09 -11.94
CA VAL A 144 8.68 2.73 -11.38
C VAL A 144 7.34 2.23 -10.86
N PRO A 145 7.02 0.94 -11.00
CA PRO A 145 5.73 0.41 -10.58
C PRO A 145 5.60 0.43 -9.06
N GLY A 146 6.68 0.26 -8.30
CA GLY A 146 6.65 0.48 -6.85
C GLY A 146 8.01 0.27 -6.20
N VAL A 147 8.50 1.27 -5.47
CA VAL A 147 9.86 1.23 -4.88
C VAL A 147 9.99 0.13 -3.83
N ALA A 148 9.08 0.08 -2.83
CA ALA A 148 9.24 -0.82 -1.69
C ALA A 148 9.22 -2.30 -2.12
N GLU A 149 8.24 -2.73 -2.92
CA GLU A 149 8.15 -4.13 -3.36
C GLU A 149 9.29 -4.51 -4.32
N ALA A 150 9.60 -3.67 -5.30
CA ALA A 150 10.68 -3.95 -6.24
C ALA A 150 12.04 -4.02 -5.54
N ALA A 151 12.31 -3.09 -4.61
CA ALA A 151 13.57 -3.09 -3.85
C ALA A 151 13.67 -4.29 -2.91
N ALA A 152 12.58 -4.69 -2.25
CA ALA A 152 12.55 -5.90 -1.43
C ALA A 152 12.84 -7.16 -2.26
N LEU A 153 12.22 -7.26 -3.45
CA LEU A 153 12.41 -8.40 -4.35
C LEU A 153 13.83 -8.49 -4.92
N LEU A 154 14.44 -7.35 -5.30
CA LEU A 154 15.82 -7.34 -5.80
C LEU A 154 16.86 -7.64 -4.72
N ALA A 155 16.61 -7.21 -3.47
CA ALA A 155 17.51 -7.47 -2.36
C ALA A 155 17.29 -8.85 -1.71
N GLY A 156 16.11 -9.43 -1.88
CA GLY A 156 15.76 -10.77 -1.42
C GLY A 156 16.28 -11.87 -2.35
N THR A 157 16.15 -13.11 -1.89
CA THR A 157 16.43 -14.31 -2.71
C THR A 157 15.18 -15.15 -2.94
N GLY A 158 14.01 -14.69 -2.47
CA GLY A 158 12.76 -15.42 -2.53
C GLY A 158 11.55 -14.50 -2.75
N ALA A 159 10.36 -15.05 -2.52
CA ALA A 159 9.11 -14.33 -2.72
C ALA A 159 8.91 -13.21 -1.69
N LEU A 160 8.02 -12.27 -2.03
CA LEU A 160 7.45 -11.34 -1.05
C LEU A 160 6.74 -12.15 0.04
N VAL A 161 7.18 -11.96 1.28
CA VAL A 161 6.55 -12.52 2.49
C VAL A 161 5.70 -11.48 3.21
N PHE A 162 5.82 -10.22 2.76
CA PHE A 162 5.07 -9.10 3.27
C PHE A 162 4.74 -8.14 2.13
N SER A 163 3.46 -8.10 1.76
CA SER A 163 2.94 -7.18 0.75
C SER A 163 3.09 -5.73 1.19
N ARG A 164 3.14 -4.83 0.22
CA ARG A 164 3.23 -3.38 0.47
C ARG A 164 2.20 -2.89 1.49
N ARG A 165 2.66 -2.19 2.53
CA ARG A 165 1.83 -1.43 3.48
C ARG A 165 2.40 -0.05 3.73
N VAL A 166 1.56 0.90 4.12
CA VAL A 166 1.97 2.25 4.55
C VAL A 166 1.75 2.36 6.05
N ILE A 167 2.80 2.66 6.81
CA ILE A 167 2.77 2.81 8.27
C ILE A 167 3.50 4.11 8.61
N ASP A 168 2.81 5.05 9.27
CA ASP A 168 3.31 6.39 9.59
C ASP A 168 4.01 7.10 8.40
N GLY A 169 3.40 7.03 7.21
CA GLY A 169 3.94 7.64 6.00
C GLY A 169 5.17 6.94 5.38
N VAL A 170 5.63 5.82 5.96
CA VAL A 170 6.67 4.95 5.41
C VAL A 170 6.01 3.79 4.67
N VAL A 171 6.40 3.57 3.41
CA VAL A 171 5.95 2.40 2.64
C VAL A 171 6.91 1.24 2.89
N ILE A 172 6.39 0.07 3.25
CA ILE A 172 7.18 -1.11 3.64
C ILE A 172 6.71 -2.32 2.83
N ALA A 173 7.66 -3.08 2.30
CA ALA A 173 7.47 -4.43 1.77
C ALA A 173 8.65 -5.31 2.25
N ALA A 174 8.49 -6.64 2.29
CA ALA A 174 9.59 -7.52 2.62
C ALA A 174 9.57 -8.82 1.82
N ALA A 175 10.76 -9.28 1.43
CA ALA A 175 10.98 -10.55 0.78
C ALA A 175 11.88 -11.44 1.65
N ALA A 176 11.77 -12.75 1.45
CA ALA A 176 12.67 -13.71 2.09
C ALA A 176 14.13 -13.47 1.65
N HIS A 177 15.03 -13.48 2.63
CA HIS A 177 16.48 -13.45 2.48
C HIS A 177 17.06 -14.68 3.21
N ARG A 178 18.00 -15.38 2.56
CA ARG A 178 18.47 -16.76 2.82
C ARG A 178 18.26 -17.35 4.23
#